data_AF-A0A3B9ZTJ9-F1
#
_entry.id   AF-A0A3B9ZTJ9-F1
#
_cell.length_a   1.000
_cell.length_b   1.000
_cell.length_c   1.000
_cell.angle_alpha   90.00
_cell.angle_beta   90.00
_cell.angle_gamma   90.00
#
_symmetry.space_group_name_H-M   'P 1'
#
loop_
_entity.id
_entity.type
_entity.pdbx_description
1 polymer ?
#
loop_
_entity_poly.entity_id
_entity_poly.type
_entity_poly.pdbx_seq_one_letter_code
_entity_poly.pdbx_strand_id
1 'polypeptide(L)' 'KKYKTSSLIITHDIECARATADRIIMLKDGEVYTEGKIEDFNQSTDPLIKSFFK' A
#
# COMPACT_ATOMS: atom_id res chain seq x y z
N LYS A 1 19.23 -10.62 -3.89
CA LYS A 1 18.81 -11.00 -2.50
C LYS A 1 20.04 -11.41 -1.67
N LYS A 2 20.82 -10.46 -1.12
CA LYS A 2 22.09 -10.75 -0.40
C LYS A 2 21.90 -11.08 1.09
N TYR A 3 20.93 -10.45 1.75
CA TYR A 3 20.78 -10.52 3.22
C TYR A 3 19.43 -11.10 3.71
N LYS A 4 18.52 -11.48 2.80
CA LYS A 4 17.16 -11.99 3.12
C LYS A 4 16.37 -11.11 4.12
N THR A 5 16.63 -9.80 4.12
CA THR A 5 16.00 -8.84 5.02
C THR A 5 14.54 -8.59 4.63
N SER A 6 13.67 -8.46 5.63
CA SER A 6 12.30 -7.94 5.46
C SER A 6 12.26 -6.47 5.87
N SER A 7 11.45 -5.67 5.18
CA SER A 7 11.27 -4.25 5.48
C SER A 7 9.80 -3.97 5.77
N LEU A 8 9.54 -3.11 6.75
CA LEU A 8 8.22 -2.53 7.02
C LEU A 8 8.35 -1.02 6.87
N ILE A 9 7.61 -0.46 5.93
CA ILE A 9 7.60 0.98 5.64
C ILE A 9 6.22 1.50 6.03
N ILE A 10 6.20 2.47 6.95
CA ILE A 10 4.98 3.17 7.37
C ILE A 10 5.09 4.59 6.83
N THR A 11 4.24 4.90 5.86
CA THR A 11 4.24 6.20 5.19
C THR A 11 2.82 6.60 4.81
N HIS A 12 2.61 7.91 4.70
CA HIS A 12 1.40 8.49 4.09
C HIS A 12 1.62 8.81 2.60
N ASP A 13 2.86 8.71 2.12
CA ASP A 13 3.25 8.92 0.74
C ASP A 13 3.04 7.64 -0.07
N ILE A 14 2.07 7.68 -0.98
CA ILE A 14 1.70 6.57 -1.83
C ILE A 14 2.77 6.26 -2.88
N GLU A 15 3.50 7.25 -3.39
CA GLU A 15 4.57 7.00 -4.38
C GLU A 15 5.72 6.24 -3.75
N CYS A 16 6.07 6.55 -2.50
CA CYS A 16 7.03 5.78 -1.72
C CYS A 16 6.58 4.33 -1.52
N ALA A 17 5.33 4.12 -1.09
CA ALA A 17 4.75 2.79 -0.95
C ALA A 17 4.75 2.05 -2.31
N ARG A 18 4.43 2.75 -3.39
CA ARG A 18 4.35 2.17 -4.73
C ARG A 18 5.70 1.71 -5.26
N ALA A 19 6.76 2.46 -4.98
CA ALA A 19 8.10 2.16 -5.48
C ALA A 19 8.80 1.01 -4.71
N THR A 20 8.34 0.69 -3.51
CA THR A 20 9.11 -0.14 -2.57
C THR A 20 8.36 -1.36 -2.02
N ALA A 21 7.04 -1.32 -1.97
CA ALA A 21 6.26 -2.35 -1.28
C ALA A 21 5.90 -3.52 -2.20
N ASP A 22 6.13 -4.73 -1.69
CA ASP A 22 5.56 -5.96 -2.27
C ASP A 22 4.08 -6.13 -1.90
N ARG A 23 3.68 -5.61 -0.72
CA ARG A 23 2.34 -5.69 -0.14
C ARG A 23 2.00 -4.38 0.57
N ILE A 24 0.77 -3.91 0.39
CA ILE A 24 0.27 -2.67 0.99
C ILE A 24 -0.87 -3.01 1.94
N ILE A 25 -0.86 -2.36 3.11
CA ILE A 25 -1.95 -2.37 4.08
C ILE A 25 -2.36 -0.92 4.29
N MET A 26 -3.61 -0.60 4.00
CA MET A 26 -4.15 0.73 4.22
C MET A 26 -4.94 0.74 5.52
N LEU A 27 -4.62 1.69 6.39
CA LEU A 27 -5.32 1.91 7.65
C LEU A 27 -6.33 3.05 7.48
N LYS A 28 -7.52 2.88 8.07
CA LYS A 28 -8.55 3.91 8.16
C LYS A 28 -9.22 3.82 9.52
N ASP A 29 -9.36 4.96 10.20
CA ASP A 29 -10.04 5.04 11.51
C ASP A 29 -9.51 4.06 12.57
N GLY A 30 -8.21 3.74 12.51
CA GLY A 30 -7.56 2.79 13.43
C GLY A 30 -7.71 1.31 13.06
N GLU A 31 -8.38 1.00 11.96
CA GLU A 31 -8.62 -0.37 11.49
C GLU A 31 -7.92 -0.63 10.15
N VAL A 32 -7.68 -1.92 9.86
CA VAL A 32 -7.22 -2.35 8.54
C VAL A 32 -8.36 -2.19 7.55
N TYR A 33 -8.24 -1.19 6.68
CA TYR A 33 -9.23 -0.89 5.66
C TYR A 33 -9.14 -1.86 4.49
N THR A 34 -7.91 -2.11 4.02
CA THR A 34 -7.65 -3.06 2.94
C THR A 34 -6.20 -3.54 2.99
N GLU A 35 -5.96 -4.73 2.47
CA GLU A 35 -4.65 -5.36 2.34
C GLU A 35 -4.57 -6.04 0.98
N GLY A 36 -3.47 -5.86 0.26
CA GLY A 36 -3.29 -6.48 -1.04
C GLY A 36 -1.96 -6.15 -1.71
N LYS A 37 -1.81 -6.61 -2.95
CA LYS A 37 -0.72 -6.17 -3.82
C LYS A 37 -1.04 -4.81 -4.39
N ILE A 38 0.00 -4.09 -4.79
CA ILE A 38 -0.12 -2.79 -5.44
C ILE A 38 -1.07 -2.77 -6.65
N GLU A 39 -1.14 -3.88 -7.40
CA GLU A 39 -2.03 -4.05 -8.55
C GLU A 39 -3.51 -3.98 -8.13
N ASP A 40 -3.84 -4.55 -6.97
CA ASP A 40 -5.21 -4.57 -6.44
C ASP A 40 -5.67 -3.14 -6.09
N PHE A 41 -4.76 -2.31 -5.56
CA PHE A 41 -5.04 -0.89 -5.26
C PHE A 41 -5.21 -0.07 -6.54
N ASN A 42 -4.36 -0.28 -7.55
CA ASN A 42 -4.44 0.44 -8.82
C ASN A 42 -5.73 0.12 -9.61
N GLN A 43 -6.25 -1.11 -9.49
CA GLN A 43 -7.48 -1.55 -10.14
C GLN A 43 -8.73 -1.35 -9.27
N SER A 44 -8.56 -0.91 -8.02
CA SER A 44 -9.66 -0.74 -7.09
C SER A 44 -10.68 0.26 -7.62
N THR A 45 -11.95 -0.07 -7.47
CA THR A 45 -13.08 0.82 -7.78
C THR A 45 -13.50 1.68 -6.58
N ASP A 46 -12.91 1.43 -5.41
CA ASP A 46 -13.19 2.16 -4.18
C ASP A 46 -12.82 3.65 -4.33
N PRO A 47 -13.76 4.58 -4.07
CA PRO A 47 -13.51 6.02 -4.20
C PRO A 47 -12.37 6.54 -3.32
N LEU A 48 -12.22 5.99 -2.11
CA LEU A 48 -11.17 6.38 -1.18
C LEU A 48 -9.82 5.94 -1.73
N ILE A 49 -9.68 4.67 -2.09
CA ILE A 49 -8.42 4.13 -2.64
C ILE A 49 -8.03 4.88 -3.91
N LYS A 50 -8.97 5.11 -4.82
CA LYS A 50 -8.76 5.90 -6.05
C LYS A 50 -8.30 7.33 -5.78
N SER A 51 -8.72 7.95 -4.68
CA SER A 51 -8.30 9.30 -4.34
C SER A 51 -6.81 9.39 -3.99
N PHE A 52 -6.22 8.29 -3.49
CA PHE A 52 -4.82 8.19 -3.10
C PHE A 52 -3.92 7.56 -4.18
N PHE A 53 -4.45 6.67 -5.02
CA PHE A 53 -3.70 5.92 -6.04
C PHE A 53 -3.87 6.44 -7.48
N LYS A 54 -4.08 7.76 -7.66
CA LYS A 54 -4.22 8.39 -8.99
C LYS A 54 -3.05 8.12 -9.94
#